data_AF-A0A4S1GXX5-F1
#
_entry.id   AF-A0A4S1GXX5-F1
#
_cell.length_a   1.000
_cell.length_b   1.000
_cell.length_c   1.000
_cell.angle_alpha   90.00
_cell.angle_beta   90.00
_cell.angle_gamma   90.00
#
_symmetry.space_group_name_H-M   'P 1'
#
loop_
_entity.id
_entity.type
_entity.pdbx_description
1 polymer ?
#
loop_
_entity_poly.entity_id
_entity_poly.type
_entity_poly.pdbx_seq_one_letter_code
_entity_poly.pdbx_strand_id
1 'polypeptide(L)'
;MDRSEVRPSLRVTESRSDRTGVTMLLFPETVPGTAFHLGEVLVAEERIKVPARAIDGYDPIVGGDLDHAMAMAVLDATITAKHELHHVAELLKIGFLHQE
;
A
#
# COMPACT_ATOMS: atom_id res chain seq x y z
N MET A 1 -5.42 -19.32 17.30
CA MET A 1 -5.50 -19.40 15.83
C MET A 1 -5.02 -18.05 15.32
N ASP A 2 -3.72 -17.99 15.03
CA ASP A 2 -3.00 -16.76 14.72
C ASP A 2 -3.35 -16.33 13.29
N ARG A 3 -3.94 -15.14 13.14
CA ARG A 3 -4.21 -14.51 11.84
C ARG A 3 -2.94 -13.82 11.37
N SER A 4 -1.87 -14.59 11.20
CA SER A 4 -0.65 -14.10 10.57
C SER A 4 -1.01 -13.62 9.17
N GLU A 5 -1.21 -12.31 9.08
CA GLU A 5 -1.38 -11.50 7.89
C GLU A 5 -0.46 -12.08 6.81
N VAL A 6 -1.03 -12.74 5.79
CA VAL A 6 -0.27 -13.16 4.61
C VAL A 6 0.07 -11.87 3.88
N ARG A 7 1.15 -11.23 4.31
CA ARG A 7 1.71 -10.07 3.63
C ARG A 7 2.23 -10.57 2.29
N PRO A 8 1.74 -10.05 1.15
CA PRO A 8 2.34 -10.34 -0.13
C PRO A 8 3.85 -10.12 0.01
N SER A 9 4.65 -11.16 -0.25
CA SER A 9 6.09 -11.03 -0.25
C SER A 9 6.46 -10.21 -1.47
N LEU A 10 6.46 -8.89 -1.31
CA LEU A 10 6.93 -7.95 -2.31
C LEU A 10 8.43 -8.22 -2.50
N ARG A 11 8.77 -9.05 -3.48
CA ARG A 11 10.15 -9.13 -3.98
C ARG A 11 10.37 -7.88 -4.82
N VAL A 12 10.59 -6.74 -4.15
CA VAL A 12 11.09 -5.53 -4.81
C VAL A 12 12.48 -5.86 -5.31
N THR A 13 12.64 -5.95 -6.63
CA THR A 13 13.96 -5.90 -7.24
C THR A 13 14.42 -4.45 -7.14
N GLU A 14 15.38 -4.16 -6.23
CA GLU A 14 15.79 -2.80 -5.87
C GLU A 14 16.20 -1.96 -7.09
N SER A 15 15.66 -0.74 -7.16
CA SER A 15 16.36 0.43 -7.68
C SER A 15 15.88 1.65 -6.92
N ARG A 16 16.79 2.26 -6.16
CA ARG A 16 16.58 3.47 -5.36
C ARG A 16 16.44 4.69 -6.27
N SER A 17 15.36 4.72 -7.04
CA SER A 17 14.88 5.82 -7.88
C SER A 17 13.49 5.54 -8.47
N ASP A 18 13.11 4.27 -8.54
CA ASP A 18 11.95 3.85 -9.32
C ASP A 18 10.77 3.72 -8.37
N ARG A 19 9.88 4.71 -8.40
CA ARG A 19 8.64 4.78 -7.60
C ARG A 19 7.51 3.91 -8.19
N THR A 20 7.82 3.14 -9.23
CA THR A 20 6.93 2.14 -9.82
C THR A 20 7.68 0.81 -9.95
N GLY A 21 6.97 -0.29 -9.76
CA GLY A 21 7.51 -1.64 -9.80
C GLY A 21 6.44 -2.67 -10.09
N VAL A 22 6.83 -3.94 -10.17
CA VAL A 22 5.88 -5.05 -10.34
C VAL A 22 5.87 -5.93 -9.09
N THR A 23 4.67 -6.35 -8.68
CA THR A 23 4.48 -7.30 -7.58
C THR A 23 3.81 -8.57 -8.04
N MET A 24 4.12 -9.65 -7.36
CA MET A 24 3.65 -10.98 -7.67
C MET A 24 2.27 -11.23 -7.07
N LEU A 25 1.27 -11.56 -7.91
CA LEU A 25 -0.08 -11.88 -7.43
C LEU A 25 -0.15 -13.36 -7.03
N LEU A 26 -0.26 -13.60 -5.73
CA LEU A 26 -0.33 -14.93 -5.13
C LEU A 26 -1.78 -15.32 -4.83
N PHE A 27 -2.18 -16.52 -5.23
CA PHE A 27 -3.47 -17.10 -4.87
C PHE A 27 -3.28 -18.29 -3.93
N PRO A 28 -3.88 -18.28 -2.73
CA PRO A 28 -3.82 -19.41 -1.81
C PRO A 28 -4.52 -20.63 -2.43
N GLU A 29 -3.85 -21.79 -2.44
CA GLU A 29 -4.47 -23.03 -2.91
C GLU A 29 -5.38 -23.63 -1.83
N THR A 30 -6.31 -24.51 -2.25
CA THR A 30 -7.16 -25.28 -1.34
C THR A 30 -6.38 -26.33 -0.52
N VAL A 31 -5.17 -26.67 -0.97
CA VAL A 31 -4.21 -27.50 -0.24
C VAL A 31 -3.35 -26.60 0.65
N PRO A 32 -3.27 -26.85 1.97
CA PRO A 32 -2.47 -26.03 2.87
C PRO A 32 -0.98 -26.04 2.49
N GLY A 33 -0.39 -24.84 2.39
CA GLY A 33 1.06 -24.67 2.21
C GLY A 33 1.52 -24.44 0.77
N THR A 34 0.61 -24.38 -0.21
CA THR A 34 0.92 -24.05 -1.60
C THR A 34 0.20 -22.77 -2.05
N ALA A 35 0.87 -22.00 -2.90
CA ALA A 35 0.33 -20.78 -3.49
C ALA A 35 0.59 -20.77 -5.00
N PHE A 36 -0.42 -20.42 -5.78
CA PHE A 36 -0.29 -20.26 -7.22
C PHE A 36 0.15 -18.84 -7.58
N HIS A 37 1.03 -18.75 -8.57
CA HIS A 37 1.45 -17.50 -9.18
C HIS A 37 0.47 -17.11 -10.29
N LEU A 38 -0.38 -16.11 -10.06
CA LEU A 38 -1.37 -15.65 -11.04
C LEU A 38 -0.83 -14.63 -12.04
N GLY A 39 0.40 -14.15 -11.84
CA GLY A 39 1.03 -13.15 -12.70
C GLY A 39 1.66 -12.02 -11.89
N GLU A 40 2.01 -10.96 -12.59
CA GLU A 40 2.60 -9.75 -12.02
C GLU A 40 1.67 -8.56 -12.24
N VAL A 41 1.65 -7.64 -11.28
CA VAL A 41 0.82 -6.43 -11.28
C VAL A 41 1.74 -5.22 -11.11
N LEU A 42 1.55 -4.20 -11.96
CA LEU A 42 2.23 -2.91 -11.82
C LEU A 42 1.73 -2.20 -10.56
N VAL A 43 2.66 -1.64 -9.80
CA VAL A 43 2.43 -0.92 -8.56
C VAL A 43 3.22 0.39 -8.57
N ALA A 44 2.59 1.46 -8.13
CA ALA A 44 3.21 2.72 -7.76
C ALA A 44 3.43 2.71 -6.24
N GLU A 45 4.66 2.96 -5.80
CA GLU A 45 5.07 2.95 -4.40
C GLU A 45 5.67 4.30 -4.03
N GLU A 46 5.17 4.91 -2.95
CA GLU A 46 5.77 6.10 -2.37
C GLU A 46 6.00 5.93 -0.87
N ARG A 47 7.12 6.46 -0.40
CA ARG A 47 7.45 6.56 1.02
C ARG A 47 7.75 8.01 1.37
N ILE A 48 6.98 8.56 2.29
CA ILE A 48 7.22 9.91 2.81
C ILE A 48 7.79 9.84 4.22
N LYS A 49 8.56 10.86 4.58
CA LYS A 49 9.05 11.05 5.95
C LYS A 49 8.46 12.33 6.51
N VAL A 50 8.02 12.29 7.76
CA VAL A 50 7.53 13.45 8.53
C VAL A 50 8.46 13.67 9.72
N PRO A 51 9.61 14.35 9.53
CA PRO A 51 10.66 14.43 10.56
C PRO A 51 10.17 15.07 11.85
N ALA A 52 9.27 16.06 11.76
CA ALA A 52 8.70 16.75 12.91
C ALA A 52 7.95 15.82 13.89
N ARG A 53 7.54 14.64 13.43
CA ARG A 53 6.82 13.64 14.24
C ARG A 53 7.55 12.30 14.31
N ALA A 54 8.71 12.17 13.68
CA ALA A 54 9.46 10.91 13.54
C ALA A 54 8.60 9.74 13.02
N ILE A 55 7.75 10.03 12.03
CA ILE A 55 6.84 9.06 11.41
C ILE A 55 7.14 8.99 9.92
N ASP A 56 7.08 7.78 9.37
CA ASP A 56 7.13 7.53 7.94
C ASP A 56 5.75 7.06 7.48
N GLY A 57 5.32 7.53 6.31
CA GLY A 57 4.14 7.04 5.62
C GLY A 57 4.54 6.20 4.42
N TYR A 58 3.77 5.17 4.14
CA TYR A 58 4.07 4.23 3.06
C TYR A 58 2.79 3.67 2.46
N ASP A 59 2.64 3.78 1.14
CA ASP A 59 1.54 3.13 0.46
C ASP A 59 1.91 2.68 -0.98
N PRO A 60 1.76 1.38 -1.29
CA PRO A 60 1.81 0.85 -2.65
C PRO A 60 0.39 0.73 -3.26
N ILE A 61 0.17 1.38 -4.40
CA ILE A 61 -1.10 1.36 -5.14
C ILE A 61 -0.94 0.61 -6.46
N VAL A 62 -1.93 -0.23 -6.81
CA VAL A 62 -1.98 -0.89 -8.12
C VAL A 62 -2.09 0.15 -9.25
N GLY A 63 -1.28 -0.03 -10.30
CA GLY A 63 -1.15 0.90 -11.42
C GLY A 63 0.15 1.68 -11.35
N GLY A 64 0.22 2.79 -12.09
CA GLY A 64 1.42 3.63 -12.20
C GLY A 64 1.22 5.07 -11.74
N ASP A 65 0.15 5.34 -10.98
CA ASP A 65 -0.19 6.70 -10.52
C ASP A 65 0.60 7.07 -9.27
N LEU A 66 1.70 7.79 -9.48
CA LEU A 66 2.59 8.25 -8.41
C LEU A 66 1.96 9.33 -7.53
N ASP A 67 1.10 10.18 -8.09
CA ASP A 67 0.44 11.23 -7.32
C ASP A 67 -0.57 10.61 -6.35
N HIS A 68 -1.27 9.57 -6.80
CA HIS A 68 -2.15 8.79 -5.94
C HIS A 68 -1.35 8.04 -4.87
N ALA A 69 -0.25 7.37 -5.22
CA ALA A 69 0.62 6.69 -4.25
C ALA A 69 1.15 7.65 -3.17
N MET A 70 1.58 8.84 -3.58
CA MET A 70 2.02 9.88 -2.66
C MET A 70 0.89 10.39 -1.76
N ALA A 71 -0.31 10.62 -2.30
CA ALA A 71 -1.46 11.05 -1.51
C ALA A 71 -1.80 10.00 -0.44
N MET A 72 -1.77 8.72 -0.79
CA MET A 72 -2.01 7.64 0.16
C MET A 72 -0.91 7.51 1.21
N ALA A 73 0.37 7.65 0.83
CA ALA A 73 1.48 7.70 1.79
C ALA A 73 1.34 8.88 2.79
N VAL A 74 0.80 10.02 2.35
CA VAL A 74 0.44 11.15 3.25
C VAL A 74 -0.68 10.79 4.21
N LEU A 75 -1.72 10.11 3.73
CA LEU A 75 -2.82 9.64 4.58
C LEU A 75 -2.33 8.62 5.61
N ASP A 76 -1.50 7.67 5.22
CA ASP A 76 -0.89 6.67 6.13
C ASP A 76 -0.06 7.35 7.23
N ALA A 77 0.81 8.29 6.88
CA ALA A 77 1.56 9.07 7.88
C ALA A 77 0.64 9.87 8.82
N THR A 78 -0.45 10.44 8.29
CA THR A 78 -1.42 11.23 9.05
C THR A 78 -2.19 10.37 10.05
N ILE A 79 -2.62 9.17 9.62
CA ILE A 79 -3.28 8.17 10.47
C ILE A 79 -2.32 7.70 11.56
N THR A 80 -1.09 7.36 11.19
CA THR A 80 -0.04 6.94 12.14
C THR A 80 0.27 8.05 13.16
N ALA A 81 0.27 9.31 12.71
CA ALA A 81 0.45 10.48 13.56
C ALA A 81 -0.78 10.85 14.41
N LYS A 82 -1.91 10.15 14.22
CA LYS A 82 -3.22 10.42 14.85
C LYS A 82 -3.63 11.89 14.68
N HIS A 83 -3.31 12.47 13.53
CA HIS A 83 -3.57 13.87 13.24
C HIS A 83 -4.87 13.99 12.45
N GLU A 84 -5.79 14.86 12.87
CA GLU A 84 -7.02 15.19 12.11
C GLU A 84 -7.82 13.97 11.60
N LEU A 85 -7.89 12.90 12.41
CA LEU A 85 -8.49 11.62 12.02
C LEU A 85 -9.95 11.74 11.55
N HIS A 86 -10.70 12.73 12.03
CA HIS A 86 -12.06 13.00 11.58
C HIS A 86 -12.10 13.36 10.09
N HIS A 87 -11.25 14.28 9.65
CA HIS A 87 -11.16 14.73 8.26
C HIS A 87 -10.64 13.62 7.35
N VAL A 88 -9.65 12.83 7.82
CA VAL A 88 -9.15 11.67 7.07
C VAL A 88 -10.25 10.63 6.88
N ALA A 89 -11.04 10.34 7.92
CA ALA A 89 -12.13 9.39 7.82
C ALA A 89 -13.25 9.86 6.87
N GLU A 90 -13.52 11.16 6.80
CA GLU A 90 -14.45 11.74 5.84
C GLU A 90 -13.94 11.58 4.40
N LEU A 91 -12.66 11.90 4.16
CA LEU A 91 -12.02 11.78 2.85
C LEU A 91 -12.03 10.33 2.34
N LEU A 92 -11.72 9.35 3.21
CA LEU A 92 -11.77 7.93 2.86
C LEU A 92 -13.20 7.45 2.54
N LYS A 93 -14.22 7.95 3.25
CA LYS A 93 -15.62 7.62 2.96
C LYS A 93 -16.04 8.13 1.59
N ILE A 94 -15.67 9.37 1.25
CA ILE A 94 -15.96 9.95 -0.06
C ILE A 94 -15.25 9.14 -1.15
N GLY A 95 -13.99 8.79 -0.96
CA GLY A 95 -13.23 7.97 -1.92
C GLY A 95 -13.88 6.62 -2.19
N PHE A 96 -14.37 5.93 -1.16
CA PHE A 96 -15.04 4.63 -1.30
C PHE A 96 -16.37 4.73 -2.07
N LEU A 97 -17.12 5.83 -1.90
CA LEU A 97 -18.40 6.05 -2.58
C LEU A 97 -18.27 6.37 -4.07
N HIS A 98 -17.09 6.79 -4.53
CA HIS A 98 -16.87 7.21 -5.91
C HIS A 98 -16.22 6.14 -6.81
N GLN A 99 -15.95 4.93 -6.30
CA GLN A 99 -15.34 3.83 -7.06
C GLN A 99 -16.36 2.91 -7.79
N GLU A 100 -17.58 3.39 -8.07
CA GLU A 100 -18.59 2.66 -8.88
C GLU A 100 -18.44 2.90 -10.39
#